data_AF-A0A329S9K6-F1
#
_entry.id   AF-A0A329S9K6-F1
#
_cell.length_a   1.000
_cell.length_b   1.000
_cell.length_c   1.000
_cell.angle_alpha   90.00
_cell.angle_beta   90.00
_cell.angle_gamma   90.00
#
_symmetry.space_group_name_H-M   'P 1'
#
loop_
_entity.id
_entity.type
_entity.pdbx_description
1 polymer ?
#
loop_
_entity_poly.entity_id
_entity_poly.type
_entity_poly.pdbx_seq_one_letter_code
_entity_poly.pdbx_strand_id
1 'polypeptide(L)'
;MKKWPKNKNKTKLKGAEASKSAPVAQVATQLGVHRSSVYRWQKHAKAMEANKKAGNKYCVLLDYVAEMRKNRKLCLTTKCLILMMAKFDPAFVRARQNTALRSWI
;
A
#
# COMPACT_ATOMS: atom_id res chain seq x y z
N MET A 1 -2.27 -19.92 5.33
CA MET A 1 -1.77 -19.13 4.17
C MET A 1 -1.83 -17.65 4.51
N LYS A 2 -0.70 -16.92 4.53
CA LYS A 2 -0.71 -15.45 4.70
C LYS A 2 -1.39 -14.82 3.47
N LYS A 3 -2.66 -14.44 3.58
CA LYS A 3 -3.41 -13.71 2.53
C LYS A 3 -2.95 -12.25 2.52
N TRP A 4 -1.82 -11.97 1.87
CA TRP A 4 -1.37 -10.60 1.67
C TRP A 4 -2.07 -9.97 0.46
N PRO A 5 -2.50 -8.70 0.54
CA PRO A 5 -2.89 -7.95 -0.65
C PRO A 5 -1.68 -7.84 -1.58
N LYS A 6 -1.74 -8.52 -2.73
CA LYS A 6 -0.66 -8.46 -3.74
C LYS A 6 -0.51 -7.01 -4.20
N ASN A 7 0.71 -6.49 -4.23
CA ASN A 7 0.99 -5.20 -4.86
C ASN A 7 0.72 -5.32 -6.36
N LYS A 8 -0.43 -4.79 -6.80
CA LYS A 8 -0.85 -4.79 -8.21
C LYS A 8 -0.31 -3.58 -8.99
N ASN A 9 0.49 -2.69 -8.40
CA ASN A 9 0.92 -1.45 -9.04
C ASN A 9 1.74 -1.72 -10.32
N LYS A 10 2.52 -2.80 -10.39
CA LYS A 10 3.21 -3.19 -11.62
C LYS A 10 2.25 -3.42 -12.79
N THR A 11 1.14 -4.12 -12.55
CA THR A 11 0.10 -4.38 -13.57
C THR A 11 -0.64 -3.11 -13.93
N LYS A 12 -0.95 -2.27 -12.93
CA LYS A 12 -1.63 -0.98 -13.16
C LYS A 12 -0.77 -0.02 -14.00
N LEU A 13 0.53 0.00 -13.76
CA LEU A 13 1.50 0.79 -14.52
C LEU A 13 1.62 0.31 -15.96
N LYS A 14 1.72 -1.01 -16.19
CA LYS A 14 1.67 -1.58 -17.55
C LYS A 14 0.41 -1.16 -18.32
N GLY A 15 -0.76 -1.19 -17.66
CA GLY A 15 -1.99 -0.72 -18.28
C GLY A 15 -2.01 0.78 -18.55
N ALA A 16 -1.47 1.60 -17.63
CA ALA A 16 -1.35 3.04 -17.82
C ALA A 16 -0.38 3.39 -18.97
N GLU A 17 0.73 2.68 -19.11
CA GLU A 17 1.70 2.87 -20.20
C GLU A 17 1.14 2.42 -21.55
N ALA A 18 0.54 1.22 -21.63
CA ALA A 18 -0.07 0.70 -22.84
C ALA A 18 -1.18 1.63 -23.36
N SER A 19 -1.93 2.26 -22.46
CA SER A 19 -3.00 3.21 -22.82
C SER A 19 -2.52 4.55 -23.39
N LYS A 20 -1.22 4.83 -23.40
CA LYS A 20 -0.65 6.01 -24.09
C LYS A 20 -0.46 5.77 -25.59
N SER A 21 -0.27 4.50 -25.97
CA SER A 21 0.06 4.10 -27.34
C SER A 21 -1.08 3.37 -28.04
N ALA A 22 -2.03 2.80 -27.29
CA ALA A 22 -3.18 2.06 -27.80
C ALA A 22 -4.50 2.59 -27.20
N PRO A 23 -5.64 2.37 -27.89
CA PRO A 23 -6.95 2.73 -27.37
C PRO A 23 -7.23 2.08 -26.01
N VAL A 24 -7.79 2.86 -25.08
CA VAL A 24 -8.11 2.41 -23.72
C VAL A 24 -9.00 1.16 -23.72
N ALA A 25 -9.91 1.03 -24.69
CA ALA A 25 -10.78 -0.14 -24.85
C ALA A 25 -9.99 -1.42 -25.15
N GLN A 26 -8.96 -1.35 -26.00
CA GLN A 26 -8.13 -2.51 -26.35
C GLN A 26 -7.28 -2.95 -25.14
N VAL A 27 -6.71 -1.99 -24.42
CA VAL A 27 -5.91 -2.23 -23.21
C VAL A 27 -6.77 -2.82 -22.08
N ALA A 28 -8.00 -2.32 -21.93
CA ALA A 28 -8.99 -2.84 -20.99
C ALA A 28 -9.30 -4.32 -21.24
N THR A 29 -9.55 -4.69 -22.50
CA THR A 29 -9.83 -6.08 -22.90
C THR A 29 -8.61 -6.99 -22.69
N GLN A 30 -7.41 -6.56 -23.09
CA GLN A 30 -6.17 -7.32 -22.89
C GLN A 30 -5.86 -7.61 -21.42
N LEU A 31 -6.19 -6.68 -20.52
CA LEU A 31 -5.93 -6.81 -19.09
C LEU A 31 -7.12 -7.36 -18.29
N GLY A 32 -8.25 -7.65 -18.93
CA GLY A 32 -9.47 -8.14 -18.28
C GLY A 32 -10.04 -7.15 -17.25
N VAL A 33 -9.92 -5.85 -17.51
CA VAL A 33 -10.38 -4.77 -16.60
C VAL A 33 -11.30 -3.82 -17.32
N HIS A 34 -12.26 -3.23 -16.60
CA HIS A 34 -13.14 -2.22 -17.17
C HIS A 34 -12.39 -0.93 -17.58
N ARG A 35 -12.83 -0.28 -18.66
CA ARG A 35 -12.25 0.98 -19.20
C ARG A 35 -12.00 2.07 -18.15
N SER A 36 -12.91 2.23 -17.20
CA SER A 36 -12.78 3.24 -16.13
C SER A 36 -11.57 2.97 -15.21
N SER A 37 -11.15 1.71 -15.07
CA SER A 37 -9.97 1.33 -14.28
C SER A 37 -8.70 1.84 -14.95
N VAL A 38 -8.62 1.74 -16.28
CA VAL A 38 -7.47 2.21 -17.06
C VAL A 38 -7.35 3.74 -16.96
N TYR A 39 -8.47 4.48 -17.09
CA TYR A 39 -8.49 5.94 -16.87
C TYR A 39 -8.04 6.33 -15.46
N ARG A 40 -8.51 5.61 -14.43
CA ARG A 40 -8.06 5.85 -13.04
C ARG A 40 -6.56 5.58 -12.89
N TRP A 41 -6.03 4.56 -13.57
CA TRP A 41 -4.59 4.27 -13.54
C TRP A 41 -3.77 5.34 -14.24
N GLN A 42 -4.22 5.88 -15.38
CA GLN A 42 -3.58 7.03 -16.01
C GLN A 42 -3.51 8.23 -15.05
N LYS A 43 -4.63 8.60 -14.43
CA LYS A 43 -4.70 9.73 -13.48
C LYS A 43 -3.71 9.58 -12.31
N HIS A 44 -3.50 8.35 -11.85
CA HIS A 44 -2.63 8.05 -10.71
C HIS A 44 -1.25 7.49 -11.08
N ALA A 45 -0.85 7.52 -12.36
CA ALA A 45 0.38 6.89 -12.83
C ALA A 45 1.64 7.42 -12.12
N LYS A 46 1.73 8.75 -11.95
CA LYS A 46 2.86 9.40 -11.26
C LYS A 46 2.99 8.95 -9.79
N ALA A 47 1.85 8.82 -9.09
CA ALA A 47 1.82 8.32 -7.72
C ALA A 47 2.15 6.83 -7.63
N MET A 48 1.77 6.03 -8.63
CA MET A 48 2.09 4.61 -8.69
C MET A 48 3.57 4.36 -9.00
N GLU A 49 4.21 5.17 -9.86
CA GLU A 49 5.66 5.11 -10.13
C GLU A 49 6.47 5.46 -8.87
N ALA A 50 6.10 6.53 -8.16
CA ALA A 50 6.75 6.88 -6.88
C ALA A 50 6.64 5.74 -5.84
N ASN A 51 5.55 4.98 -5.87
CA ASN A 51 5.29 3.86 -4.96
C ASN A 51 5.60 2.48 -5.56
N LYS A 52 6.36 2.41 -6.66
CA LYS A 52 6.67 1.15 -7.39
C LYS A 52 7.54 0.20 -6.56
N LYS A 53 8.42 0.75 -5.72
CA LYS A 53 9.31 0.04 -4.80
C LYS A 53 8.79 -0.04 -3.37
N ALA A 54 7.77 0.75 -3.03
CA ALA A 54 7.12 0.65 -1.74
C ALA A 54 6.42 -0.71 -1.67
N GLY A 55 6.94 -1.61 -0.84
CA GLY A 55 6.18 -2.76 -0.38
C GLY A 55 4.86 -2.27 0.22
N ASN A 56 3.84 -3.13 0.29
CA ASN A 56 2.62 -2.77 0.99
C ASN A 56 3.02 -2.35 2.41
N LYS A 57 2.83 -1.06 2.76
CA LYS A 57 3.32 -0.46 4.02
C LYS A 57 2.91 -1.27 5.25
N TYR A 58 1.73 -1.88 5.14
CA TYR A 58 1.13 -2.77 6.12
C TYR A 58 1.83 -4.12 6.25
N CYS A 59 2.45 -4.66 5.20
CA CYS A 59 3.21 -5.92 5.25
C CYS A 59 4.48 -5.80 6.10
N VAL A 60 5.25 -4.73 5.90
CA VAL A 60 6.51 -4.51 6.63
C VAL A 60 6.26 -4.31 8.12
N LEU A 61 5.20 -3.56 8.47
CA LEU A 61 4.79 -3.36 9.86
C LEU A 61 4.33 -4.67 10.51
N LEU A 62 3.54 -5.49 9.81
CA LEU A 62 3.02 -6.74 10.35
C LEU A 62 4.10 -7.81 10.53
N ASP A 63 5.09 -7.92 9.63
CA ASP A 63 6.21 -8.84 9.81
C ASP A 63 7.09 -8.41 11.00
N TYR A 64 7.31 -7.11 11.18
CA TYR A 64 8.03 -6.57 12.35
C TYR A 64 7.26 -6.78 13.67
N VAL A 65 5.94 -6.55 13.69
CA VAL A 65 5.10 -6.86 14.87
C VAL A 65 5.13 -8.35 15.17
N ALA A 66 5.09 -9.21 14.15
CA ALA A 66 5.20 -10.65 14.34
C ALA A 66 6.57 -11.05 14.91
N GLU A 67 7.65 -10.40 14.47
CA GLU A 67 9.00 -10.59 15.02
C GLU A 67 9.09 -10.13 16.48
N MET A 68 8.55 -8.95 16.79
CA MET A 68 8.57 -8.40 18.16
C MET A 68 7.70 -9.23 19.12
N ARG A 69 6.58 -9.82 18.66
CA ARG A 69 5.77 -10.76 19.46
C ARG A 69 6.49 -12.08 19.79
N LYS A 70 7.53 -12.46 19.03
CA LYS A 70 8.37 -13.63 19.37
C LYS A 70 9.23 -13.34 20.61
N ASN A 71 9.60 -12.08 20.84
CA ASN A 71 10.32 -11.63 22.02
C ASN A 71 9.37 -11.41 23.20
N ARG A 72 9.00 -12.49 23.91
CA ARG A 72 8.10 -12.45 25.09
C ARG A 72 8.59 -11.54 26.25
N LYS A 73 9.85 -11.11 26.23
CA LYS A 73 10.44 -10.20 27.23
C LYS A 73 10.07 -8.72 27.01
N LEU A 74 9.66 -8.34 25.79
CA LEU A 74 9.28 -6.96 25.47
C LEU A 74 7.76 -6.89 25.33
N CYS A 75 7.10 -6.29 26.32
CA CYS A 75 5.66 -6.03 26.23
C CYS A 75 5.42 -4.97 25.15
N LEU A 76 4.83 -5.37 24.03
CA LEU A 76 4.35 -4.44 23.00
C LEU A 76 3.13 -3.69 23.52
N THR A 77 3.36 -2.61 24.28
CA THR A 77 2.29 -1.71 24.69
C THR A 77 1.79 -0.88 23.50
N THR A 78 0.58 -0.33 23.60
CA THR A 78 0.01 0.58 22.58
C THR A 78 0.95 1.76 22.29
N LYS A 79 1.69 2.24 23.28
CA LYS A 79 2.72 3.28 23.11
C LYS A 79 3.89 2.82 22.22
N CYS A 80 4.34 1.57 22.35
CA CYS A 80 5.37 1.00 21.48
C CYS A 80 4.89 0.94 20.02
N LEU A 81 3.63 0.56 19.78
CA LEU A 81 3.05 0.53 18.42
C LEU A 81 2.94 1.93 17.82
N ILE A 82 2.56 2.95 18.60
CA ILE A 82 2.51 4.35 18.16
C ILE A 82 3.90 4.86 17.75
N LEU A 83 4.92 4.62 18.58
CA LEU A 83 6.31 4.99 18.30
C LEU A 83 6.88 4.24 17.09
N MET A 84 6.42 3.00 16.84
CA MET A 84 6.79 2.26 15.65
C MET A 84 6.12 2.82 14.39
N MET A 85 4.82 3.09 14.44
CA MET A 85 4.10 3.69 13.32
C MET A 85 4.66 5.07 12.94
N ALA A 86 5.14 5.83 13.93
CA ALA A 86 5.86 7.08 13.73
C ALA A 86 7.11 6.95 12.85
N LYS A 87 7.85 5.83 12.94
CA LYS A 87 9.05 5.56 12.14
C LYS A 87 8.72 5.22 10.68
N PHE A 88 7.57 4.58 10.44
CA PHE A 88 7.13 4.17 9.10
C PHE A 88 6.21 5.20 8.42
N ASP A 89 5.61 6.11 9.18
CA ASP A 89 4.76 7.18 8.66
C ASP A 89 4.98 8.51 9.42
N PRO A 90 5.79 9.44 8.88
CA PRO A 90 5.93 10.76 9.49
C PRO A 90 4.63 11.57 9.45
N ALA A 91 3.65 11.23 8.61
CA ALA A 91 2.32 11.86 8.65
C ALA A 91 1.49 11.38 9.86
N PHE A 92 1.68 10.14 10.31
CA PHE A 92 1.07 9.62 11.53
C PHE A 92 1.58 10.34 12.79
N VAL A 93 2.87 10.71 12.82
CA VAL A 93 3.46 11.53 13.88
C VAL A 93 2.80 12.90 13.99
N ARG A 94 2.49 13.50 12.83
CA ARG A 94 1.84 14.82 12.75
C ARG A 94 0.37 14.77 13.16
N ALA A 95 -0.32 13.66 12.87
CA ALA A 95 -1.73 13.50 13.23
C ALA A 95 -1.95 13.29 14.74
N ARG A 96 -1.01 12.64 15.45
CA ARG A 96 -0.92 12.57 16.93
C ARG A 96 -2.24 12.34 17.70
N GLN A 97 -3.22 11.66 17.11
CA GLN A 97 -4.55 11.43 17.71
C GLN A 97 -4.90 9.94 17.70
N ASN A 98 -5.45 9.45 18.84
CA ASN A 98 -5.90 8.07 19.01
C ASN A 98 -7.04 7.67 18.05
N THR A 99 -7.72 8.63 17.43
CA THR A 99 -8.73 8.41 16.40
C THR A 99 -8.12 7.79 15.13
N ALA A 100 -6.91 8.19 14.75
CA ALA A 100 -6.18 7.58 13.63
C ALA A 100 -5.81 6.12 13.91
N LEU A 101 -5.65 5.73 15.18
CA LEU A 101 -5.45 4.32 15.55
C LEU A 101 -6.71 3.48 15.32
N ARG A 102 -7.90 4.05 15.56
CA ARG A 102 -9.19 3.36 15.38
C ARG A 102 -9.57 3.16 13.91
N SER A 103 -9.11 4.03 13.02
CA SER A 103 -9.30 3.82 11.57
C SER A 103 -8.30 2.82 10.97
N TRP A 104 -7.36 2.30 11.78
CA TRP A 104 -6.30 1.38 11.38
C TRP A 104 -6.44 -0.03 11.98
N ILE A 105 -7.37 -0.25 12.93
CA ILE A 105 -7.79 -1.55 13.47
C ILE A 105 -9.03 -2.00 12.69
#